data_AF-A0ABD3ETG8-F1
#
_entry.id   AF-A0ABD3ETG8-F1
#
_cell.length_a   1.000
_cell.length_b   1.000
_cell.length_c   1.000
_cell.angle_alpha   90.00
_cell.angle_beta   90.00
_cell.angle_gamma   90.00
#
_symmetry.space_group_name_H-M   'P 1'
#
loop_
_entity.id
_entity.type
_entity.pdbx_description
1 polymer ?
#
loop_
_entity_poly.entity_id
_entity_poly.type
_entity_poly.pdbx_seq_one_letter_code
_entity_poly.pdbx_strand_id
1 'polypeptide(L)'
;MAETLVASTTFSRKKLSGKNALSRMNQLVLAHREKNKEVALLSGVAEDVTERDLLLDELVELLDDTKRVQESKKEEEQKKRQRDEEAFLTARRAAMERLGQSSTEEGRSRLKNHMRIAQLTSAMLKMKELDIKARREEREEERRDRARERAEERSTKLNFALKTTSVLLSC
;
A
#
# COMPACT_ATOMS: atom_id res chain seq x y z
N MET A 1 -2.46 -30.43 44.32
CA MET A 1 -1.13 -30.38 44.99
C MET A 1 -1.25 -29.91 46.43
N ALA A 2 -1.48 -28.62 46.73
CA ALA A 2 -1.58 -28.16 48.13
C ALA A 2 -2.81 -28.73 48.85
N GLU A 3 -3.99 -28.68 48.23
CA GLU A 3 -5.24 -29.20 48.79
C GLU A 3 -5.21 -30.72 49.00
N THR A 4 -4.62 -31.45 48.04
CA THR A 4 -4.42 -32.91 48.13
C THR A 4 -3.50 -33.30 49.29
N LEU A 5 -2.48 -32.50 49.57
CA LEU A 5 -1.59 -32.71 50.73
C LEU A 5 -2.33 -32.43 52.04
N VAL A 6 -3.08 -31.33 52.12
CA VAL A 6 -3.87 -30.95 53.30
C VAL A 6 -4.96 -31.99 53.64
N ALA A 7 -5.52 -32.65 52.62
CA ALA A 7 -6.50 -33.72 52.80
C ALA A 7 -5.91 -35.04 53.31
N SER A 8 -4.59 -35.24 53.20
CA SER A 8 -3.93 -36.46 53.68
C SER A 8 -3.79 -36.44 55.21
N THR A 9 -4.09 -37.57 55.85
CA THR A 9 -4.04 -37.71 57.32
C THR A 9 -2.62 -37.69 57.89
N THR A 10 -1.63 -38.00 57.06
CA THR A 10 -0.20 -38.01 57.40
C THR A 10 0.45 -36.63 57.34
N PHE A 11 -0.19 -35.65 56.69
CA PHE A 11 0.36 -34.32 56.53
C PHE A 11 -0.06 -33.40 57.68
N SER A 12 0.93 -32.92 58.43
CA SER A 12 0.71 -32.15 59.66
C SER A 12 0.21 -30.72 59.43
N ARG A 13 0.48 -30.12 58.26
CA ARG A 13 0.18 -28.70 58.01
C ARG A 13 -1.21 -28.49 57.39
N LYS A 14 -2.23 -28.42 58.25
CA LYS A 14 -3.63 -28.20 57.86
C LYS A 14 -3.94 -26.85 57.18
N LYS A 15 -3.04 -25.87 57.27
CA LYS A 15 -3.19 -24.52 56.68
C LYS A 15 -2.24 -24.27 55.48
N LEU A 16 -1.84 -25.31 54.75
CA LEU A 16 -1.04 -25.13 53.54
C LEU A 16 -1.93 -24.64 52.38
N SER A 17 -1.51 -23.57 51.71
CA SER A 17 -2.13 -23.05 50.50
C SER A 17 -1.06 -22.91 49.42
N GLY A 18 -1.46 -22.90 48.14
CA GLY A 18 -0.49 -22.74 47.05
C GLY A 18 0.38 -21.49 47.20
N LYS A 19 -0.21 -20.37 47.63
CA LYS A 19 0.50 -19.10 47.86
C LYS A 19 1.53 -19.22 48.99
N ASN A 20 1.17 -19.85 50.12
CA ASN A 20 2.09 -19.97 51.24
C ASN A 20 3.16 -21.05 51.04
N ALA A 21 2.86 -22.09 50.25
CA ALA A 21 3.83 -23.09 49.83
C ALA A 21 4.88 -22.46 48.91
N LEU A 22 4.45 -21.71 47.90
CA LEU A 22 5.33 -20.98 46.99
C LEU A 22 6.21 -19.97 47.74
N SER A 23 5.63 -19.17 48.63
CA SER A 23 6.37 -18.19 49.43
C SER A 23 7.47 -18.86 50.26
N ARG A 24 7.15 -19.98 50.94
CA ARG A 24 8.14 -20.76 51.71
C ARG A 24 9.22 -21.37 50.84
N MET A 25 8.88 -21.90 49.67
CA MET A 25 9.85 -22.45 48.72
C MET A 25 10.81 -21.36 48.24
N ASN A 26 10.30 -20.16 47.91
CA ASN A 26 11.13 -19.03 47.52
C ASN A 26 12.07 -18.60 48.65
N GLN A 27 11.59 -18.55 49.89
CA GLN A 27 12.45 -18.24 51.04
C GLN A 27 13.57 -19.28 51.23
N LEU A 28 13.24 -20.56 51.06
CA LEU A 28 14.22 -21.65 51.17
C LEU A 28 15.32 -21.52 50.09
N VAL A 29 14.91 -21.31 48.84
CA VAL A 29 15.82 -21.10 47.71
C VAL A 29 16.70 -19.87 47.92
N LEU A 30 16.13 -18.75 48.40
CA LEU A 30 16.88 -17.53 48.67
C LEU A 30 17.90 -17.73 49.78
N ALA A 31 17.50 -18.32 50.91
CA ALA A 31 18.39 -18.61 52.02
C ALA A 31 19.57 -19.51 51.60
N HIS A 32 19.29 -20.52 50.76
CA HIS A 32 20.33 -21.40 50.23
C HIS A 32 21.30 -20.66 49.31
N ARG A 33 20.79 -19.78 48.43
CA ARG A 33 21.65 -18.94 47.57
C ARG A 33 22.55 -18.01 48.38
N GLU A 34 22.04 -17.40 49.45
CA GLU A 34 22.86 -16.56 50.33
C GLU A 34 23.91 -17.40 51.08
N LYS A 35 23.54 -18.57 51.61
CA LYS A 35 24.50 -19.52 52.20
C LYS A 35 25.62 -19.86 51.20
N ASN A 36 25.27 -20.24 49.98
CA ASN A 36 26.26 -20.60 48.95
C ASN A 36 27.19 -19.42 48.60
N LYS A 37 26.69 -18.18 48.63
CA LYS A 37 27.54 -16.99 48.45
C LYS A 37 28.49 -16.79 49.63
N GLU A 38 28.01 -16.92 50.86
CA GLU A 38 28.84 -16.79 52.07
C GLU A 38 29.94 -17.86 52.09
N VAL A 39 29.58 -19.11 51.79
CA VAL A 39 30.49 -20.24 51.63
C VAL A 39 31.55 -19.96 50.56
N ALA A 40 31.14 -19.47 49.39
CA ALA A 40 32.08 -19.15 48.30
C ALA A 40 33.12 -18.08 48.70
N LEU A 41 32.80 -17.21 49.66
CA LEU A 41 33.72 -16.20 50.19
C LEU A 41 34.71 -16.78 51.22
N LEU A 42 34.38 -17.91 51.86
CA LEU A 42 35.17 -18.55 52.92
C LEU A 42 36.08 -19.69 52.40
N SER A 43 36.53 -19.57 51.15
CA SER A 43 37.35 -20.59 50.46
C SER A 43 38.49 -21.15 51.33
N GLY A 44 38.50 -22.48 51.50
CA GLY A 44 39.53 -23.21 52.25
C GLY A 44 39.07 -23.76 53.61
N VAL A 45 37.84 -23.48 54.04
CA VAL A 45 37.24 -24.11 55.23
C VAL A 45 36.57 -25.43 54.82
N ALA A 46 36.80 -26.50 55.59
CA ALA A 46 36.11 -27.78 55.38
C ALA A 46 34.64 -27.62 55.80
N GLU A 47 33.73 -27.91 54.87
CA GLU A 47 32.29 -27.80 55.09
C GLU A 47 31.62 -29.16 55.03
N ASP A 48 30.73 -29.40 55.99
CA ASP A 48 29.84 -30.56 55.96
C ASP A 48 28.67 -30.27 55.01
N VAL A 49 28.76 -30.83 53.81
CA VAL A 49 27.68 -30.80 52.82
C VAL A 49 26.65 -31.87 53.19
N THR A 50 25.42 -31.45 53.46
CA THR A 50 24.32 -32.38 53.73
C THR A 50 23.61 -32.78 52.44
N GLU A 51 22.92 -33.93 52.44
CA GLU A 51 22.05 -34.34 51.31
C GLU A 51 21.03 -33.25 50.96
N ARG A 52 20.53 -32.52 51.97
CA ARG A 52 19.62 -31.39 51.76
C ARG A 52 20.28 -30.28 50.95
N ASP A 53 21.55 -29.99 51.20
CA ASP A 53 22.27 -28.93 50.46
C ASP A 53 22.41 -29.33 48.98
N LEU A 54 22.76 -30.60 48.71
CA LEU A 54 22.84 -31.15 47.33
C LEU A 54 21.49 -31.06 46.60
N LEU A 55 20.39 -31.44 47.26
CA LEU A 55 19.05 -31.35 46.68
C LEU A 55 18.63 -29.91 46.41
N LEU A 56 19.06 -28.96 47.26
CA LEU A 56 18.78 -27.55 47.06
C LEU A 56 19.61 -26.97 45.92
N ASP A 57 20.85 -27.43 45.71
CA ASP A 57 21.67 -27.05 44.57
C ASP A 57 21.01 -27.49 43.25
N GLU A 58 20.60 -28.77 43.15
CA GLU A 58 19.89 -29.29 41.98
C GLU A 58 18.57 -28.54 41.73
N LEU A 59 17.80 -28.25 42.79
CA LEU A 59 16.56 -27.51 42.67
C LEU A 59 16.80 -26.07 42.18
N VAL A 60 17.87 -25.42 42.66
CA VAL A 60 18.26 -24.08 42.21
C VAL A 60 18.62 -24.09 40.72
N GLU A 61 19.39 -25.09 40.28
CA GLU A 61 19.77 -25.28 38.88
C GLU A 61 18.54 -25.44 37.99
N LEU A 62 17.63 -26.36 38.33
CA LEU A 62 16.38 -26.57 37.57
C LEU A 62 15.50 -25.32 37.49
N LEU A 63 15.43 -24.54 38.58
CA LEU A 63 14.68 -23.29 38.60
C LEU A 63 15.30 -22.23 37.69
N ASP A 64 16.63 -22.12 37.68
CA ASP A 64 17.32 -21.15 36.85
C ASP A 64 17.31 -21.55 35.37
N ASP A 65 17.43 -22.84 35.05
CA ASP A 65 17.23 -23.35 33.69
C ASP A 65 15.82 -23.06 33.18
N THR A 66 14.80 -23.30 34.01
CA THR A 66 13.41 -23.00 33.66
C THR A 66 13.24 -21.49 33.37
N LYS A 67 13.86 -20.62 34.17
CA LYS A 67 13.84 -19.17 33.92
C LYS A 67 14.54 -18.82 32.61
N ARG A 68 15.75 -19.35 32.36
CA ARG A 68 16.51 -19.13 31.12
C ARG A 68 15.72 -19.54 29.89
N VAL A 69 15.04 -20.68 29.94
CA VAL A 69 14.16 -21.15 28.85
C VAL A 69 13.00 -20.17 28.63
N GLN A 70 12.37 -19.67 29.70
CA GLN A 70 11.29 -18.68 29.56
C GLN A 70 11.78 -17.34 29.01
N GLU A 71 12.94 -16.87 29.46
CA GLU A 71 13.55 -15.63 28.98
C GLU A 71 13.93 -15.75 27.50
N SER A 72 14.58 -16.85 27.12
CA SER A 72 14.93 -17.15 25.72
C SER A 72 13.70 -17.15 24.80
N LYS A 73 12.59 -17.76 25.23
CA LYS A 73 11.33 -17.73 24.47
C LYS A 73 10.78 -16.31 24.31
N LYS A 74 10.80 -15.51 25.38
CA LYS A 74 10.36 -14.10 25.32
C LYS A 74 11.22 -13.28 24.37
N GLU A 75 12.54 -13.45 24.42
CA GLU A 75 13.47 -12.78 23.51
C GLU A 75 13.24 -13.19 22.05
N GLU A 76 12.98 -14.47 21.79
CA GLU A 76 12.68 -14.97 20.45
C GLU A 76 11.37 -14.36 19.92
N GLU A 77 10.32 -14.33 20.74
CA GLU A 77 9.06 -13.67 20.40
C GLU A 77 9.22 -12.16 20.15
N GLN A 78 10.07 -11.49 20.93
CA GLN A 78 10.36 -10.07 20.75
C GLN A 78 11.13 -9.83 19.44
N LYS A 79 12.16 -10.64 19.15
CA LYS A 79 12.90 -10.57 17.89
C LYS A 79 12.00 -10.85 16.69
N LYS A 80 11.06 -11.78 16.81
CA LYS A 80 10.07 -12.03 15.76
C LYS A 80 9.20 -10.81 15.51
N ARG A 81 8.66 -10.19 16.57
CA ARG A 81 7.87 -8.95 16.47
C ARG A 81 8.65 -7.82 15.81
N GLN A 82 9.91 -7.61 16.18
CA GLN A 82 10.77 -6.61 15.56
C GLN A 82 10.97 -6.85 14.06
N ARG A 83 11.22 -8.10 13.65
CA ARG A 83 11.33 -8.46 12.22
C ARG A 83 10.03 -8.18 11.46
N ASP A 84 8.89 -8.52 12.07
CA ASP A 84 7.58 -8.29 11.46
C ASP A 84 7.30 -6.78 11.30
N GLU A 85 7.65 -5.97 12.29
CA GLU A 85 7.56 -4.50 12.24
C GLU A 85 8.48 -3.90 11.17
N GLU A 86 9.74 -4.36 11.09
CA GLU A 86 10.70 -3.94 10.06
C GLU A 86 10.23 -4.31 8.65
N ALA A 87 9.71 -5.53 8.47
CA ALA A 87 9.13 -5.98 7.21
C ALA A 87 7.92 -5.12 6.82
N PHE A 88 7.05 -4.80 7.78
CA PHE A 88 5.91 -3.92 7.57
C PHE A 88 6.34 -2.50 7.16
N LEU A 89 7.31 -1.91 7.86
CA LEU A 89 7.83 -0.58 7.53
C LEU A 89 8.45 -0.55 6.12
N THR A 90 9.15 -1.61 5.74
CA THR A 90 9.73 -1.76 4.41
C THR A 90 8.65 -1.86 3.34
N ALA A 91 7.63 -2.70 3.56
CA ALA A 91 6.49 -2.83 2.65
C ALA A 91 5.72 -1.51 2.50
N ARG A 92 5.49 -0.81 3.62
CA ARG A 92 4.86 0.53 3.61
C ARG A 92 5.69 1.52 2.81
N ARG A 93 7.01 1.57 3.01
CA ARG A 93 7.91 2.47 2.24
C ARG A 93 7.82 2.18 0.74
N ALA A 94 7.92 0.91 0.36
CA ALA A 94 7.83 0.49 -1.04
C ALA A 94 6.47 0.84 -1.67
N ALA A 95 5.37 0.68 -0.92
CA ALA A 95 4.04 1.07 -1.38
C ALA A 95 3.92 2.59 -1.59
N MET A 96 4.44 3.39 -0.67
CA MET A 96 4.43 4.85 -0.77
C MET A 96 5.28 5.34 -1.96
N GLU A 97 6.43 4.73 -2.20
CA GLU A 97 7.29 5.05 -3.34
C GLU A 97 6.59 4.73 -4.68
N ARG A 98 5.95 3.56 -4.78
CA ARG A 98 5.18 3.17 -5.98
C ARG A 98 4.00 4.10 -6.24
N LEU A 99 3.28 4.51 -5.19
CA LEU A 99 2.20 5.49 -5.29
C LEU A 99 2.71 6.84 -5.80
N GLY A 100 3.89 7.27 -5.31
CA GLY A 100 4.57 8.46 -5.81
C GLY A 100 4.88 8.34 -7.31
N GLN A 101 5.50 7.24 -7.74
CA GLN A 101 5.83 7.00 -9.14
C GLN A 101 4.60 6.98 -10.05
N SER A 102 3.55 6.23 -9.68
CA SER A 102 2.32 6.14 -10.46
C SER A 102 1.64 7.50 -10.64
N SER A 103 1.63 8.35 -9.59
CA SER A 103 1.05 9.70 -9.71
C SER A 103 1.81 10.59 -10.70
N THR A 104 3.15 10.49 -10.77
CA THR A 104 3.96 11.24 -11.73
C THR A 104 3.82 10.74 -13.17
N GLU A 105 3.74 9.42 -13.35
CA GLU A 105 3.51 8.81 -14.67
C GLU A 105 2.10 9.05 -15.18
N GLU A 106 1.09 8.95 -14.31
CA GLU A 106 -0.30 9.27 -14.63
C GLU A 106 -0.43 10.73 -15.07
N GLY A 107 0.19 11.68 -14.34
CA GLY A 107 0.21 13.09 -14.73
C GLY A 107 0.82 13.31 -16.13
N ARG A 108 1.95 12.65 -16.41
CA ARG A 108 2.62 12.72 -17.72
C ARG A 108 1.78 12.10 -18.84
N SER A 109 1.10 10.98 -18.57
CA SER A 109 0.25 10.30 -19.55
C SER A 109 -1.02 11.12 -19.87
N ARG A 110 -1.66 11.73 -18.85
CA ARG A 110 -2.82 12.62 -19.02
C ARG A 110 -2.48 13.84 -19.87
N LEU A 111 -1.34 14.49 -19.62
CA LEU A 111 -0.87 15.63 -20.43
C LEU A 111 -0.65 15.25 -21.90
N LYS A 112 -0.02 14.10 -22.17
CA LYS A 112 0.18 13.61 -23.54
C LYS A 112 -1.14 13.33 -24.25
N ASN A 113 -2.11 12.72 -23.56
CA ASN A 113 -3.43 12.42 -24.14
C ASN A 113 -4.20 13.72 -24.43
N HIS A 114 -4.18 14.69 -23.53
CA HIS A 114 -4.81 15.99 -23.74
C HIS A 114 -4.24 16.71 -24.97
N MET A 115 -2.91 16.71 -25.13
CA MET A 115 -2.27 17.34 -26.29
C MET A 115 -2.64 16.67 -27.61
N ARG A 116 -2.76 15.34 -27.64
CA ARG A 116 -3.24 14.59 -28.82
C ARG A 116 -4.68 14.94 -29.17
N ILE A 117 -5.56 15.00 -28.18
CA ILE A 117 -6.97 15.38 -28.38
C ILE A 117 -7.05 16.82 -28.92
N ALA A 118 -6.28 17.75 -28.37
CA ALA A 118 -6.24 19.14 -28.84
C ALA A 118 -5.73 19.26 -30.29
N GLN A 119 -4.75 18.45 -30.68
CA GLN A 119 -4.28 18.40 -32.07
C GLN A 119 -5.36 17.87 -33.02
N LEU A 120 -6.06 16.79 -32.62
CA LEU A 120 -7.15 16.22 -33.41
C LEU A 120 -8.31 17.21 -33.58
N THR A 121 -8.74 17.88 -32.50
CA THR A 121 -9.81 18.89 -32.58
C THR A 121 -9.42 20.06 -33.47
N SER A 122 -8.17 20.53 -33.39
CA SER A 122 -7.65 21.55 -34.30
C SER A 122 -7.70 21.12 -35.77
N ALA A 123 -7.30 19.88 -36.08
CA ALA A 123 -7.34 19.35 -37.44
C ALA A 123 -8.79 19.25 -37.96
N MET A 124 -9.72 18.78 -37.14
CA MET A 124 -11.15 18.70 -37.50
C MET A 124 -11.76 20.07 -37.77
N LEU A 125 -11.42 21.09 -36.97
CA LEU A 125 -11.88 22.46 -37.21
C LEU A 125 -11.36 23.01 -38.54
N LYS A 126 -10.08 22.78 -38.86
CA LYS A 126 -9.49 23.19 -40.14
C LYS A 126 -10.19 22.51 -41.32
N MET A 127 -10.44 21.20 -41.26
CA MET A 127 -11.18 20.50 -42.32
C MET A 127 -12.59 21.08 -42.48
N LYS A 128 -13.31 21.32 -41.37
CA LYS A 128 -14.64 21.90 -41.41
C LYS A 128 -14.65 23.32 -42.01
N GLU A 129 -13.64 24.13 -41.72
CA GLU A 129 -13.48 25.45 -42.33
C GLU A 129 -13.24 25.38 -43.83
N LEU A 130 -12.42 24.42 -44.30
CA LEU A 130 -12.19 24.20 -45.72
C LEU A 130 -13.48 23.74 -46.42
N ASP A 131 -14.22 22.80 -45.83
CA ASP A 131 -15.51 22.36 -46.37
C ASP A 131 -16.52 23.50 -46.49
N ILE A 132 -16.59 24.36 -45.48
CA ILE A 132 -17.47 25.53 -45.49
C ILE A 132 -17.06 26.49 -46.62
N LYS A 133 -15.76 26.70 -46.83
CA LYS A 133 -15.25 27.57 -47.91
C LYS A 133 -15.58 26.98 -49.29
N ALA A 134 -15.29 25.70 -49.52
CA ALA A 134 -15.61 25.02 -50.77
C ALA A 134 -17.11 25.12 -51.11
N ARG A 135 -18.01 24.85 -50.14
CA ARG A 135 -19.46 25.00 -50.32
C ARG A 135 -19.92 26.44 -50.56
N ARG A 136 -19.15 27.45 -50.14
CA ARG A 136 -19.47 28.86 -50.42
C ARG A 136 -19.03 29.23 -51.84
N GLU A 137 -17.85 28.78 -52.24
CA GLU A 137 -17.31 28.97 -53.59
C GLU A 137 -18.19 28.32 -54.66
N GLU A 138 -18.62 27.08 -54.44
CA GLU A 138 -19.57 26.37 -55.32
C GLU A 138 -20.88 27.15 -55.51
N ARG A 139 -21.48 27.62 -54.41
CA ARG A 139 -22.70 28.46 -54.46
C ARG A 139 -22.47 29.81 -55.13
N GLU A 140 -21.26 30.36 -55.08
CA GLU A 140 -20.92 31.58 -55.82
C GLU A 140 -20.77 31.32 -57.31
N GLU A 141 -20.15 30.21 -57.68
CA GLU A 141 -20.00 29.78 -59.07
C GLU A 141 -21.37 29.53 -59.71
N GLU A 142 -22.26 28.77 -59.06
CA GLU A 142 -23.64 28.58 -59.54
C GLU A 142 -24.41 29.90 -59.72
N ARG A 143 -24.13 30.91 -58.89
CA ARG A 143 -24.75 32.24 -59.03
C ARG A 143 -24.18 32.98 -60.24
N ARG A 144 -22.87 32.84 -60.51
CA ARG A 144 -22.22 33.41 -61.69
C ARG A 144 -22.71 32.73 -62.98
N ASP A 145 -22.84 31.40 -63.00
CA ASP A 145 -23.36 30.65 -64.14
C ASP A 145 -24.79 31.04 -64.49
N ARG A 146 -25.68 31.06 -63.48
CA ARG A 146 -27.06 31.53 -63.69
C ARG A 146 -27.13 32.98 -64.17
N ALA A 147 -26.17 33.84 -63.80
CA ALA A 147 -26.12 35.20 -64.31
C ALA A 147 -25.65 35.24 -65.79
N ARG A 148 -24.67 34.41 -66.15
CA ARG A 148 -24.19 34.24 -67.54
C ARG A 148 -25.29 33.72 -68.45
N GLU A 149 -25.96 32.62 -68.07
CA GLU A 149 -27.07 32.05 -68.84
C GLU A 149 -28.18 33.08 -69.11
N ARG A 150 -28.57 33.87 -68.09
CA ARG A 150 -29.57 34.93 -68.28
C ARG A 150 -29.09 36.05 -69.21
N ALA A 151 -27.80 36.39 -69.19
CA ALA A 151 -27.24 37.40 -70.08
C ALA A 151 -27.20 36.88 -71.54
N GLU A 152 -26.83 35.62 -71.73
CA GLU A 152 -26.86 34.94 -73.02
C GLU A 152 -28.28 34.79 -73.56
N GLU A 153 -29.26 34.44 -72.71
CA GLU A 153 -30.67 34.38 -73.08
C GLU A 153 -31.21 35.77 -73.50
N ARG A 154 -30.81 36.84 -72.80
CA ARG A 154 -31.15 38.22 -73.19
C ARG A 154 -30.51 38.61 -74.52
N SER A 155 -29.25 38.24 -74.75
CA SER A 155 -28.53 38.51 -75.99
C SER A 155 -29.14 37.75 -77.18
N THR A 156 -29.46 36.47 -77.01
CA THR A 156 -30.10 35.65 -78.05
C THR A 156 -31.50 36.18 -78.39
N LYS A 157 -32.31 36.58 -77.40
CA LYS A 157 -33.61 37.24 -77.64
C LYS A 157 -33.46 38.58 -78.38
N LEU A 158 -32.48 39.41 -78.03
CA LEU A 158 -32.18 40.66 -78.74
C LEU A 158 -31.75 40.40 -80.19
N ASN A 159 -30.85 39.45 -80.40
CA ASN A 159 -30.38 39.06 -81.74
C ASN A 159 -31.53 38.51 -82.60
N PHE A 160 -32.42 37.71 -82.02
CA PHE A 160 -33.63 37.23 -82.70
C PHE A 160 -34.56 38.39 -83.08
N ALA A 161 -34.82 39.31 -82.15
CA ALA A 161 -35.67 40.48 -82.40
C ALA A 161 -35.12 41.38 -83.52
N LEU A 162 -33.81 41.65 -83.52
CA LEU A 162 -33.13 42.44 -84.56
C LEU A 162 -33.18 41.75 -85.93
N LYS A 163 -33.08 40.41 -85.96
CA LYS A 163 -33.17 39.65 -87.21
C LYS A 163 -34.59 39.64 -87.77
N THR A 164 -35.61 39.57 -86.90
CA THR A 164 -37.01 39.66 -87.32
C THR A 164 -37.39 41.06 -87.81
N THR A 165 -36.89 42.13 -87.19
CA THR A 165 -37.15 43.50 -87.68
C THR A 165 -36.43 43.78 -88.99
N SER A 166 -35.21 43.27 -89.18
CA SER A 166 -34.49 43.33 -90.47
C SER A 166 -35.26 42.63 -91.60
N VAL A 167 -35.86 41.47 -91.35
CA VAL A 167 -36.67 40.74 -92.34
C VAL A 167 -37.95 41.52 -92.70
N LEU A 168 -38.58 42.19 -91.73
CA LEU A 168 -39.78 43.02 -91.96
C LEU A 168 -39.50 44.35 -92.68
N LEU A 169 -38.28 44.88 -92.58
CA LEU A 169 -37.84 46.10 -93.26
C LEU A 169 -37.26 45.86 -94.67
N SER A 170 -37.18 44.60 -95.10
CA SER A 170 -36.63 44.21 -96.42
C SER A 170 -37.70 43.73 -97.43
N CYS A 171 -38.99 43.91 -97.10
CA CYS A 171 -40.15 43.71 -97.98
C CYS A 171 -40.79 45.07 -98.29
#